data_AF-A0AA95G3V5-F1
#
_entry.id   AF-A0AA95G3V5-F1
#
_cell.length_a   1.000
_cell.length_b   1.000
_cell.length_c   1.000
_cell.angle_alpha   90.00
_cell.angle_beta   90.00
_cell.angle_gamma   90.00
#
_symmetry.space_group_name_H-M   'P 1'
#
loop_
_entity.id
_entity.type
_entity.pdbx_description
1 polymer ?
#
loop_
_entity_poly.entity_id
_entity_poly.type
_entity_poly.pdbx_seq_one_letter_code
_entity_poly.pdbx_strand_id
1 'polypeptide(L)'
;MKQKIIFVTIFCFSVNLVGCSGNILARYSTQKSLQEQAEYDMQNGDYTAAQTKLQTILAGDPLNYTAVSMLAACYAAIGGVILVDILIKSAVQSTSGNNSNSNSITLASSVLPTPTPTVFAQMAIAINTMATIPQTSLTSEMSFQQQMFLDLYLLLQILDLINTLRAGGTLTNAQITLLFNTIGNINSVSGSNNNQVSQAVSNITNGINNSPGANQNQQVANYLTPFI
;
A
#
# COMPACT_ATOMS: atom_id res chain seq x y z
N MET A 1 16.25 29.65 30.55
CA MET A 1 16.24 28.75 29.37
C MET A 1 15.98 27.33 29.86
N LYS A 2 14.80 26.77 29.59
CA LYS A 2 14.37 25.47 30.11
C LYS A 2 14.49 24.42 29.00
N GLN A 3 15.39 23.46 29.17
CA GLN A 3 15.44 22.22 28.39
C GLN A 3 14.11 21.48 28.55
N LYS A 4 13.46 21.12 27.44
CA LYS A 4 12.37 20.15 27.43
C LYS A 4 12.93 18.84 26.91
N ILE A 5 13.21 17.93 27.85
CA ILE A 5 13.46 16.51 27.58
C ILE A 5 12.10 15.91 27.21
N ILE A 6 11.93 15.48 25.96
CA ILE A 6 10.75 14.73 25.52
C ILE A 6 11.04 13.25 25.81
N PHE A 7 10.30 12.70 26.77
CA PHE A 7 10.22 11.27 27.03
C PHE A 7 9.57 10.60 25.81
N VAL A 8 10.30 9.71 25.14
CA VAL A 8 9.74 8.78 24.15
C VAL A 8 9.24 7.56 24.92
N THR A 9 7.92 7.44 25.03
CA THR A 9 7.27 6.26 25.61
C THR A 9 7.36 5.11 24.61
N ILE A 10 8.29 4.19 24.85
CA ILE A 10 8.34 2.88 24.20
C ILE A 10 7.17 2.06 24.75
N PHE A 11 6.20 1.75 23.88
CA PHE A 11 5.08 0.88 24.22
C PHE A 11 5.56 -0.58 24.24
N CYS A 12 6.14 -1.01 25.37
CA CYS A 12 6.40 -2.42 25.65
C CYS A 12 5.07 -3.11 25.98
N PHE A 13 4.67 -4.08 25.16
CA PHE A 13 3.62 -5.03 25.51
C PHE A 13 4.05 -5.83 26.76
N SER A 14 3.32 -5.68 27.85
CA SER A 14 3.45 -6.50 29.05
C SER A 14 2.74 -7.83 28.84
N VAL A 15 3.52 -8.90 28.95
CA VAL A 15 3.07 -10.30 28.92
C VAL A 15 2.38 -10.60 30.25
N ASN A 16 1.07 -10.79 30.24
CA ASN A 16 0.35 -11.32 31.41
C ASN A 16 0.52 -12.84 31.46
N LEU A 17 1.47 -13.28 32.28
CA LEU A 17 1.62 -14.65 32.78
C LEU A 17 0.65 -14.86 33.95
N VAL A 18 -0.45 -15.58 33.73
CA VAL A 18 -1.15 -16.30 34.81
C VAL A 18 -1.53 -17.67 34.28
N GLY A 19 -0.89 -18.71 34.82
CA GLY A 19 -1.08 -20.10 34.40
C GLY A 19 -2.22 -20.80 35.13
N CYS A 20 -2.65 -21.95 34.59
CA CYS A 20 -2.67 -23.20 35.34
C CYS A 20 -2.84 -24.43 34.42
N SER A 21 -1.99 -25.43 34.70
CA SER A 21 -2.07 -26.86 34.35
C SER A 21 -2.21 -27.27 32.89
N GLY A 22 -1.06 -27.39 32.22
CA GLY A 22 -0.94 -28.09 30.93
C GLY A 22 0.51 -28.14 30.47
N ASN A 23 1.29 -29.04 31.08
CA ASN A 23 2.59 -29.55 30.63
C ASN A 23 3.55 -28.52 29.98
N ILE A 24 4.37 -27.85 30.80
CA ILE A 24 5.38 -26.84 30.42
C ILE A 24 6.42 -27.37 29.41
N LEU A 25 6.59 -28.68 29.28
CA LEU A 25 7.52 -29.31 28.34
C LEU A 25 6.87 -29.83 27.05
N ALA A 26 5.53 -29.93 26.97
CA ALA A 26 4.83 -30.25 25.72
C ALA A 26 4.64 -29.02 24.82
N ARG A 27 4.83 -27.80 25.36
CA ARG A 27 4.72 -26.54 24.61
C ARG A 27 5.97 -26.15 23.81
N TYR A 28 7.07 -26.90 23.92
CA TYR A 28 8.13 -26.86 22.91
C TYR A 28 7.78 -27.74 21.71
N SER A 29 6.58 -27.53 21.16
CA SER A 29 6.38 -27.76 19.72
C SER A 29 7.30 -26.78 19.02
N THR A 30 8.48 -27.25 18.63
CA THR A 30 9.47 -26.52 17.82
C THR A 30 8.94 -26.17 16.42
N GLN A 31 7.68 -26.44 16.11
CA GLN A 31 6.99 -25.92 14.95
C GLN A 31 6.26 -24.62 15.31
N LYS A 32 6.89 -23.48 14.96
CA LYS A 32 6.15 -22.24 14.72
C LYS A 32 5.00 -22.54 13.75
N SER A 33 3.83 -21.95 13.95
CA SER A 33 2.75 -22.08 12.96
C SER A 33 3.24 -21.61 11.59
N LEU A 34 2.72 -22.15 10.49
CA LEU A 34 3.13 -21.72 9.14
C LEU A 34 2.93 -20.22 8.94
N GLN A 35 1.93 -19.63 9.61
CA GLN A 35 1.66 -18.20 9.58
C GLN A 35 2.74 -17.41 10.33
N GLU A 36 3.14 -17.84 11.53
CA GLU A 36 4.26 -17.22 12.27
C GLU A 36 5.59 -17.30 11.50
N GLN A 37 5.80 -18.38 10.73
CA GLN A 37 6.96 -18.50 9.86
C GLN A 37 6.89 -17.51 8.70
N ALA A 38 5.71 -17.35 8.08
CA ALA A 38 5.52 -16.36 7.03
C ALA A 38 5.73 -14.92 7.56
N GLU A 39 5.23 -14.59 8.75
CA GLU A 39 5.49 -13.30 9.39
C GLU A 39 6.98 -13.05 9.62
N TYR A 40 7.69 -14.08 10.09
CA TYR A 40 9.14 -14.00 10.28
C TYR A 40 9.87 -13.76 8.96
N ASP A 41 9.51 -14.47 7.89
CA ASP A 41 10.11 -14.28 6.58
C ASP A 41 9.84 -12.85 6.04
N MET A 42 8.62 -12.34 6.19
CA MET A 42 8.27 -10.96 5.81
C MET A 42 9.10 -9.93 6.58
N GLN A 43 9.31 -10.13 7.88
CA GLN A 43 10.16 -9.24 8.70
C GLN A 43 11.63 -9.24 8.26
N ASN A 44 12.11 -10.35 7.71
CA ASN A 44 13.47 -10.47 7.15
C ASN A 44 13.54 -10.09 5.66
N GLY A 45 12.43 -9.67 5.05
CA GLY A 45 12.37 -9.30 3.64
C GLY A 45 12.28 -10.47 2.65
N ASP A 46 12.10 -11.71 3.14
CA ASP A 46 11.92 -12.89 2.29
C ASP A 46 10.43 -13.09 1.92
N TYR A 47 9.91 -12.15 1.13
CA TYR A 47 8.52 -12.16 0.72
C TYR A 47 8.15 -13.35 -0.19
N THR A 48 9.13 -13.95 -0.88
CA THR A 48 8.89 -15.13 -1.73
C THR A 48 8.69 -16.39 -0.89
N ALA A 49 9.50 -16.58 0.15
CA ALA A 49 9.30 -17.67 1.10
C ALA A 49 8.00 -17.50 1.89
N ALA A 50 7.68 -16.27 2.31
CA ALA A 50 6.42 -15.96 2.99
C ALA A 50 5.20 -16.26 2.09
N GLN A 51 5.24 -15.82 0.82
CA GLN A 51 4.18 -16.07 -0.16
C GLN A 51 3.88 -17.57 -0.29
N THR A 52 4.91 -18.40 -0.42
CA THR A 52 4.76 -19.87 -0.57
C THR A 52 4.05 -20.48 0.65
N LYS A 53 4.41 -20.04 1.86
CA LYS A 53 3.78 -20.51 3.10
C LYS A 53 2.33 -20.07 3.21
N LEU A 54 2.03 -18.81 2.86
CA LEU A 54 0.68 -18.25 2.89
C LEU A 54 -0.25 -18.91 1.85
N GLN A 55 0.25 -19.18 0.65
CA GLN A 55 -0.49 -19.96 -0.35
C GLN A 55 -0.81 -21.38 0.14
N THR A 56 0.13 -22.00 0.87
CA THR A 56 -0.09 -23.33 1.48
C THR A 56 -1.19 -23.28 2.54
N ILE A 57 -1.22 -22.23 3.37
CA ILE A 57 -2.29 -22.01 4.37
C ILE A 57 -3.64 -21.86 3.66
N LEU A 58 -3.72 -20.99 2.65
CA LEU A 58 -4.97 -20.70 1.95
C LEU A 58 -5.51 -21.84 1.09
N ALA A 59 -4.65 -22.80 0.71
CA ALA A 59 -5.11 -24.04 0.08
C ALA A 59 -5.90 -24.92 1.05
N GLY A 60 -5.59 -24.86 2.35
CA GLY A 60 -6.30 -25.60 3.41
C GLY A 60 -7.42 -24.81 4.08
N ASP A 61 -7.27 -23.49 4.19
CA ASP A 61 -8.25 -22.57 4.78
C ASP A 61 -8.35 -21.26 3.96
N PRO A 62 -9.17 -21.26 2.89
CA PRO A 62 -9.35 -20.09 2.02
C PRO A 62 -9.99 -18.88 2.73
N LEU A 63 -10.61 -19.08 3.90
CA LEU A 63 -11.29 -18.03 4.65
C LEU A 63 -10.42 -17.42 5.76
N ASN A 64 -9.14 -17.82 5.84
CA ASN A 64 -8.16 -17.15 6.69
C ASN A 64 -7.81 -15.77 6.10
N TYR A 65 -8.67 -14.79 6.35
CA TYR A 65 -8.54 -13.43 5.80
C TYR A 65 -7.27 -12.70 6.29
N THR A 66 -6.71 -13.10 7.43
CA THR A 66 -5.40 -12.63 7.87
C THR A 66 -4.30 -13.12 6.94
N ALA A 67 -4.30 -14.41 6.59
CA ALA A 67 -3.36 -14.95 5.61
C ALA A 67 -3.57 -14.37 4.20
N VAL A 68 -4.82 -14.10 3.79
CA VAL A 68 -5.12 -13.38 2.53
C VAL A 68 -4.51 -11.98 2.54
N SER A 69 -4.71 -11.23 3.63
CA SER A 69 -4.13 -9.88 3.79
C SER A 69 -2.60 -9.89 3.74
N MET A 70 -1.97 -10.83 4.45
CA MET A 70 -0.51 -10.99 4.42
C MET A 70 0.01 -11.39 3.03
N LEU A 71 -0.73 -12.25 2.32
CA LEU A 71 -0.36 -12.69 0.98
C LEU A 71 -0.41 -11.51 0.00
N ALA A 72 -1.43 -10.65 0.11
CA ALA A 72 -1.51 -9.43 -0.67
C ALA A 72 -0.32 -8.50 -0.40
N ALA A 73 0.10 -8.36 0.86
CA ALA A 73 1.31 -7.61 1.21
C ALA A 73 2.58 -8.22 0.63
N CYS A 74 2.70 -9.55 0.58
CA CYS A 74 3.83 -10.22 -0.08
C CYS A 74 3.88 -9.91 -1.58
N TYR A 75 2.75 -9.97 -2.29
CA TYR A 75 2.71 -9.59 -3.72
C TYR A 75 3.15 -8.14 -3.93
N ALA A 76 2.59 -7.19 -3.17
CA ALA A 76 2.99 -5.79 -3.25
C ALA A 76 4.50 -5.61 -2.98
N ALA A 77 5.03 -6.26 -1.95
CA ALA A 77 6.44 -6.19 -1.58
C ALA A 77 7.38 -6.81 -2.62
N ILE A 78 6.98 -7.91 -3.28
CA ILE A 78 7.71 -8.49 -4.43
C ILE A 78 7.73 -7.50 -5.60
N GLY A 79 6.68 -6.70 -5.76
CA GLY A 79 6.64 -5.55 -6.67
C GLY A 79 7.43 -4.32 -6.18
N GLY A 80 8.17 -4.41 -5.07
CA GLY A 80 8.92 -3.29 -4.49
C GLY A 80 8.06 -2.27 -3.72
N VAL A 81 6.79 -2.57 -3.45
CA VAL A 81 5.85 -1.70 -2.73
C VAL A 81 5.69 -2.22 -1.31
N ILE A 82 6.53 -1.72 -0.39
CA ILE A 82 6.50 -2.08 1.03
C ILE A 82 5.78 -0.97 1.81
N LEU A 83 4.57 -1.26 2.31
CA LEU A 83 3.68 -0.25 2.88
C LEU A 83 4.32 0.58 4.01
N VAL A 84 4.97 -0.10 4.96
CA VAL A 84 5.59 0.54 6.13
C VAL A 84 6.74 1.45 5.72
N ASP A 85 7.59 1.00 4.80
CA ASP A 85 8.69 1.81 4.27
C ASP A 85 8.17 3.06 3.55
N ILE A 86 7.13 2.91 2.74
CA ILE A 86 6.49 4.03 2.03
C ILE A 86 5.90 5.05 3.01
N LEU A 87 5.18 4.60 4.04
CA LEU A 87 4.58 5.48 5.05
C LEU A 87 5.65 6.21 5.88
N ILE A 88 6.76 5.54 6.20
CA ILE A 88 7.90 6.17 6.89
C ILE A 88 8.53 7.22 5.97
N LYS A 89 8.82 6.88 4.71
CA LYS A 89 9.38 7.82 3.72
C LYS A 89 8.48 9.03 3.50
N SER A 90 7.16 8.83 3.39
CA SER A 90 6.21 9.94 3.21
C SER A 90 6.17 10.86 4.44
N ALA A 91 6.24 10.29 5.64
CA ALA A 91 6.26 11.04 6.90
C ALA A 91 7.54 11.87 7.06
N VAL A 92 8.70 11.31 6.70
CA VAL A 92 10.00 12.00 6.73
C VAL A 92 10.02 13.17 5.74
N GLN A 93 9.52 12.98 4.52
CA GLN A 93 9.44 14.05 3.53
C GLN A 93 8.63 15.25 4.04
N SER A 94 7.56 15.01 4.80
CA SER A 94 6.72 16.09 5.33
C SER A 94 7.33 16.86 6.50
N THR A 95 8.26 16.26 7.24
CA THR A 95 8.93 16.93 8.38
C THR A 95 10.18 17.71 7.96
N SER A 96 10.75 17.40 6.79
CA SER A 96 11.98 17.99 6.26
C SER A 96 11.86 19.43 5.72
N GLY A 97 10.71 20.10 5.86
CA GLY A 97 10.52 21.49 5.41
C GLY A 97 10.46 21.66 3.89
N ASN A 98 10.66 20.59 3.11
CA ASN A 98 10.17 20.50 1.76
C ASN A 98 8.63 20.46 1.85
N ASN A 99 7.95 21.50 1.38
CA ASN A 99 6.49 21.55 1.30
C ASN A 99 5.98 20.34 0.49
N SER A 100 5.71 19.22 1.16
CA SER A 100 5.03 18.06 0.58
C SER A 100 3.61 18.43 0.14
N ASN A 101 3.10 19.58 0.61
CA ASN A 101 1.88 20.23 0.13
C ASN A 101 1.99 20.90 -1.25
N SER A 102 3.17 20.97 -1.89
CA SER A 102 3.32 21.69 -3.16
C SER A 102 3.39 20.80 -4.40
N ASN A 103 3.65 19.49 -4.30
CA ASN A 103 3.56 18.61 -5.47
C ASN A 103 3.36 17.11 -5.11
N SER A 104 2.14 16.62 -5.25
CA SER A 104 1.77 15.20 -5.05
C SER A 104 2.56 14.24 -5.96
N ILE A 105 2.99 14.70 -7.14
CA ILE A 105 3.82 13.92 -8.08
C ILE A 105 5.22 13.72 -7.52
N THR A 106 5.82 14.76 -6.93
CA THR A 106 7.15 14.68 -6.33
C THR A 106 7.16 13.70 -5.17
N LEU A 107 6.15 13.74 -4.30
CA LEU A 107 6.00 12.75 -3.23
C LEU A 107 5.97 11.33 -3.80
N ALA A 108 5.06 11.07 -4.76
CA ALA A 108 4.91 9.77 -5.40
C ALA A 108 6.24 9.25 -5.96
N SER A 109 6.95 10.08 -6.73
CA SER A 109 8.24 9.71 -7.33
C SER A 109 9.36 9.41 -6.32
N SER A 110 9.26 9.95 -5.09
CA SER A 110 10.29 9.79 -4.06
C SER A 110 10.09 8.55 -3.18
N VAL A 111 8.85 8.06 -3.06
CA VAL A 111 8.50 6.97 -2.13
C VAL A 111 8.19 5.66 -2.85
N LEU A 112 7.72 5.72 -4.10
CA LEU A 112 7.36 4.54 -4.89
C LEU A 112 8.54 4.01 -5.70
N PRO A 113 8.57 2.70 -6.00
CA PRO A 113 9.48 2.16 -7.00
C PRO A 113 9.18 2.74 -8.39
N THR A 114 10.17 2.71 -9.28
CA THR A 114 9.98 3.07 -10.68
C THR A 114 8.88 2.20 -11.32
N PRO A 115 7.90 2.79 -12.02
CA PRO A 115 6.87 2.03 -12.70
C PRO A 115 7.47 1.06 -13.73
N THR A 116 7.14 -0.22 -13.60
CA THR A 116 7.50 -1.27 -14.56
C THR A 116 6.34 -2.25 -14.70
N PRO A 117 6.27 -3.04 -15.79
CA PRO A 117 5.23 -4.06 -15.95
C PRO A 117 5.14 -5.03 -14.76
N THR A 118 6.30 -5.42 -14.19
CA THR A 118 6.35 -6.29 -13.01
C THR A 118 5.72 -5.65 -11.78
N VAL A 119 6.03 -4.38 -11.50
CA VAL A 119 5.45 -3.62 -10.37
C VAL A 119 3.93 -3.56 -10.53
N PHE A 120 3.44 -3.23 -11.73
CA PHE A 120 2.00 -3.15 -12.00
C PHE A 120 1.31 -4.51 -11.87
N ALA A 121 1.92 -5.59 -12.39
CA ALA A 121 1.36 -6.93 -12.27
C ALA A 121 1.25 -7.36 -10.81
N GLN A 122 2.31 -7.16 -10.01
CA GLN A 122 2.31 -7.51 -8.59
C GLN A 122 1.32 -6.69 -7.78
N MET A 123 1.20 -5.39 -8.03
CA MET A 123 0.19 -4.54 -7.38
C MET A 123 -1.24 -4.95 -7.75
N ALA A 124 -1.49 -5.28 -9.01
CA ALA A 124 -2.81 -5.78 -9.43
C ALA A 124 -3.16 -7.09 -8.73
N ILE A 125 -2.21 -8.02 -8.59
CA ILE A 125 -2.41 -9.27 -7.84
C ILE A 125 -2.67 -8.97 -6.35
N ALA A 126 -1.93 -8.04 -5.74
CA ALA A 126 -2.15 -7.64 -4.35
C ALA A 126 -3.56 -7.07 -4.13
N ILE A 127 -4.00 -6.14 -4.98
CA ILE A 127 -5.34 -5.53 -4.91
C ILE A 127 -6.43 -6.61 -5.10
N ASN A 128 -6.29 -7.46 -6.12
CA ASN A 128 -7.25 -8.53 -6.37
C ASN A 128 -7.30 -9.55 -5.22
N THR A 129 -6.16 -9.83 -4.58
CA THR A 129 -6.09 -10.70 -3.41
C THR A 129 -6.87 -10.08 -2.24
N MET A 130 -6.68 -8.79 -1.95
CA MET A 130 -7.46 -8.09 -0.92
C MET A 130 -8.97 -8.07 -1.24
N ALA A 131 -9.34 -7.91 -2.51
CA ALA A 131 -10.73 -7.88 -2.94
C ALA A 131 -11.49 -9.21 -2.72
N THR A 132 -10.78 -10.31 -2.43
CA THR A 132 -11.42 -11.58 -2.06
C THR A 132 -11.95 -11.61 -0.63
N ILE A 133 -11.51 -10.67 0.24
CA ILE A 133 -12.00 -10.56 1.62
C ILE A 133 -13.38 -9.86 1.58
N PRO A 134 -14.46 -10.48 2.09
CA PRO A 134 -15.77 -9.83 2.16
C PRO A 134 -15.73 -8.58 3.02
N GLN A 135 -16.49 -7.55 2.64
CA GLN A 135 -16.53 -6.26 3.36
C GLN A 135 -16.86 -6.40 4.86
N THR A 136 -17.72 -7.37 5.22
CA THR A 136 -18.11 -7.66 6.62
C THR A 136 -16.99 -8.29 7.45
N SER A 137 -15.93 -8.78 6.80
CA SER A 137 -14.81 -9.47 7.41
C SER A 137 -13.51 -8.66 7.40
N LEU A 138 -13.52 -7.48 6.77
CA LEU A 138 -12.39 -6.56 6.81
C LEU A 138 -12.25 -5.95 8.20
N THR A 139 -11.08 -6.12 8.81
CA THR A 139 -10.70 -5.32 9.97
C THR A 139 -10.33 -3.89 9.55
N SER A 140 -10.16 -3.00 10.51
CA SER A 140 -9.69 -1.63 10.27
C SER A 140 -8.32 -1.61 9.57
N GLU A 141 -7.41 -2.49 9.97
CA GLU A 141 -6.06 -2.62 9.38
C GLU A 141 -6.13 -3.16 7.95
N MET A 142 -7.00 -4.14 7.69
CA MET A 142 -7.20 -4.67 6.34
C MET A 142 -7.83 -3.63 5.41
N SER A 143 -8.81 -2.87 5.90
CA SER A 143 -9.42 -1.76 5.16
C SER A 143 -8.40 -0.68 4.83
N PHE A 144 -7.55 -0.34 5.81
CA PHE A 144 -6.43 0.58 5.61
C PHE A 144 -5.46 0.08 4.54
N GLN A 145 -5.04 -1.18 4.61
CA GLN A 145 -4.12 -1.79 3.65
C GLN A 145 -4.72 -1.83 2.25
N GLN A 146 -6.00 -2.19 2.11
CA GLN A 146 -6.71 -2.20 0.83
C GLN A 146 -6.74 -0.80 0.21
N GLN A 147 -7.13 0.21 0.99
CA GLN A 147 -7.12 1.60 0.54
C GLN A 147 -5.72 2.03 0.10
N MET A 148 -4.71 1.72 0.90
CA MET A 148 -3.33 2.10 0.59
C MET A 148 -2.81 1.42 -0.69
N PHE A 149 -3.16 0.16 -0.96
CA PHE A 149 -2.77 -0.46 -2.22
C PHE A 149 -3.41 0.21 -3.44
N LEU A 150 -4.69 0.60 -3.34
CA LEU A 150 -5.36 1.37 -4.40
C LEU A 150 -4.71 2.74 -4.59
N ASP A 151 -4.45 3.46 -3.50
CA ASP A 151 -3.79 4.76 -3.50
C ASP A 151 -2.42 4.69 -4.18
N LEU A 152 -1.57 3.73 -3.76
CA LEU A 152 -0.23 3.54 -4.31
C LEU A 152 -0.26 3.09 -5.78
N TYR A 153 -1.25 2.27 -6.15
CA TYR A 153 -1.44 1.87 -7.54
C TYR A 153 -1.84 3.04 -8.44
N LEU A 154 -2.72 3.93 -7.97
CA LEU A 154 -3.05 5.17 -8.69
C LEU A 154 -1.80 6.05 -8.88
N LEU A 155 -1.01 6.23 -7.82
CA LEU A 155 0.22 7.02 -7.90
C LEU A 155 1.22 6.41 -8.90
N LEU A 156 1.37 5.08 -8.91
CA LEU A 156 2.20 4.38 -9.90
C LEU A 156 1.71 4.61 -11.33
N GLN A 157 0.39 4.53 -11.56
CA GLN A 157 -0.22 4.82 -12.86
C GLN A 157 0.11 6.25 -13.31
N ILE A 158 -0.04 7.23 -12.43
CA ILE A 158 0.26 8.63 -12.74
C ILE A 158 1.74 8.83 -13.10
N LEU A 159 2.65 8.20 -12.36
CA LEU A 159 4.09 8.26 -12.68
C LEU A 159 4.39 7.64 -14.05
N ASP A 160 3.74 6.53 -14.40
CA ASP A 160 3.88 5.89 -15.72
C ASP A 160 3.36 6.76 -16.86
N LEU A 161 2.22 7.43 -16.68
CA LEU A 161 1.68 8.38 -17.65
C LEU A 161 2.63 9.57 -17.86
N ILE A 162 3.20 10.11 -16.79
CA ILE A 162 4.20 11.19 -16.88
C ILE A 162 5.45 10.72 -17.63
N ASN A 163 5.95 9.52 -17.33
CA ASN A 163 7.11 8.96 -18.02
C ASN A 163 6.83 8.75 -19.52
N THR A 164 5.64 8.28 -19.86
CA THR A 164 5.18 8.13 -21.26
C THR A 164 5.19 9.49 -21.97
N LEU A 165 4.63 10.52 -21.35
CA LEU A 165 4.56 11.87 -21.92
C LEU A 165 5.95 12.51 -22.07
N ARG A 166 6.83 12.37 -21.07
CA ARG A 166 8.22 12.85 -21.11
C ARG A 166 9.04 12.18 -22.20
N ALA A 167 8.74 10.93 -22.52
CA ALA A 167 9.34 10.21 -23.65
C ALA A 167 8.78 10.64 -25.02
N GLY A 168 7.86 11.62 -25.08
CA GLY A 168 7.19 12.05 -26.30
C GLY A 168 6.08 11.09 -26.77
N GLY A 169 5.68 10.15 -25.91
CA GLY A 169 4.58 9.23 -26.18
C GLY A 169 3.19 9.89 -26.05
N THR A 170 2.16 9.14 -26.40
CA THR A 170 0.75 9.57 -26.25
C THR A 170 0.03 8.65 -25.28
N LEU A 171 -0.90 9.19 -24.50
CA LEU A 171 -1.70 8.42 -23.56
C LEU A 171 -2.75 7.60 -24.33
N THR A 172 -2.81 6.30 -24.05
CA THR A 172 -3.80 5.41 -24.68
C THR A 172 -5.14 5.45 -23.93
N ASN A 173 -6.25 5.21 -24.64
CA ASN A 173 -7.58 5.09 -24.02
C ASN A 173 -7.62 4.01 -22.93
N ALA A 174 -6.85 2.93 -23.09
CA ALA A 174 -6.78 1.84 -22.11
C ALA A 174 -6.14 2.30 -20.80
N GLN A 175 -5.04 3.06 -20.86
CA GLN A 175 -4.39 3.64 -19.69
C GLN A 175 -5.32 4.61 -18.94
N ILE A 176 -6.04 5.46 -19.66
CA ILE A 176 -6.97 6.42 -19.04
C ILE A 176 -8.17 5.69 -18.43
N THR A 177 -8.74 4.71 -19.13
CA THR A 177 -9.85 3.91 -18.60
C THR A 177 -9.43 3.20 -17.31
N LEU A 178 -8.24 2.61 -17.29
CA LEU A 178 -7.70 1.96 -16.11
C LEU A 178 -7.52 2.95 -14.95
N LEU A 179 -6.98 4.14 -15.22
CA LEU A 179 -6.82 5.21 -14.22
C LEU A 179 -8.16 5.59 -13.56
N PHE A 180 -9.19 5.84 -14.37
CA PHE A 180 -10.51 6.20 -13.84
C PHE A 180 -11.23 5.04 -13.14
N ASN A 181 -10.99 3.80 -13.56
CA ASN A 181 -11.45 2.63 -12.81
C ASN A 181 -10.78 2.56 -11.42
N THR A 182 -9.47 2.84 -11.33
CA THR A 182 -8.76 2.92 -10.04
C THR A 182 -9.34 4.03 -9.17
N ILE A 183 -9.59 5.22 -9.71
CA ILE A 183 -10.24 6.34 -8.99
C ILE A 183 -11.64 5.93 -8.48
N GLY A 184 -12.42 5.24 -9.32
CA GLY A 184 -13.73 4.71 -8.92
C GLY A 184 -13.62 3.72 -7.76
N ASN A 185 -12.65 2.81 -7.81
CA ASN A 185 -12.40 1.85 -6.74
C ASN A 185 -11.98 2.54 -5.44
N ILE A 186 -11.08 3.53 -5.50
CA ILE A 186 -10.68 4.35 -4.35
C ILE A 186 -11.89 4.99 -3.68
N ASN A 187 -12.80 5.58 -4.46
CA ASN A 187 -13.99 6.24 -3.94
C ASN A 187 -15.02 5.25 -3.36
N SER A 188 -14.97 3.97 -3.76
CA SER A 188 -15.86 2.92 -3.27
C SER A 188 -15.42 2.30 -1.94
N VAL A 189 -14.14 2.43 -1.58
CA VAL A 189 -13.60 1.89 -0.34
C VAL A 189 -13.81 2.91 0.79
N SER A 190 -14.45 2.45 1.87
CA SER A 190 -14.76 3.27 3.03
C SER A 190 -13.58 3.30 4.00
N GLY A 191 -12.69 4.29 3.86
CA GLY A 191 -11.55 4.48 4.76
C GLY A 191 -11.09 5.93 4.78
N SER A 192 -11.41 6.67 5.85
CA SER A 192 -10.90 8.03 6.03
C SER A 192 -9.45 7.98 6.54
N ASN A 193 -8.50 7.89 5.61
CA ASN A 193 -7.08 7.88 5.93
C ASN A 193 -6.48 9.27 5.72
N ASN A 194 -6.04 9.92 6.80
CA ASN A 194 -5.46 11.26 6.74
C ASN A 194 -3.92 11.22 6.69
N ASN A 195 -3.35 10.29 5.90
CA ASN A 195 -1.91 10.23 5.68
C ASN A 195 -1.52 11.00 4.40
N GLN A 196 -0.23 11.27 4.21
CA GLN A 196 0.24 12.08 3.07
C GLN A 196 0.01 11.42 1.71
N VAL A 197 0.01 10.08 1.65
CA VAL A 197 -0.27 9.33 0.42
C VAL A 197 -1.73 9.55 0.01
N SER A 198 -2.67 9.36 0.93
CA SER A 198 -4.10 9.56 0.66
C SER A 198 -4.43 11.03 0.37
N GLN A 199 -3.73 11.99 0.99
CA GLN A 199 -3.83 13.41 0.64
C GLN A 199 -3.29 13.68 -0.78
N ALA A 200 -2.16 13.08 -1.16
CA ALA A 200 -1.61 13.21 -2.51
C ALA A 200 -2.55 12.63 -3.58
N VAL A 201 -3.16 11.47 -3.29
CA VAL A 201 -4.19 10.86 -4.14
C VAL A 201 -5.43 11.77 -4.26
N SER A 202 -5.89 12.36 -3.16
CA SER A 202 -7.02 13.29 -3.18
C SER A 202 -6.71 14.53 -4.03
N ASN A 203 -5.51 15.10 -3.89
CA ASN A 203 -5.06 16.24 -4.67
C ASN A 203 -4.95 15.91 -6.17
N ILE A 204 -4.44 14.74 -6.52
CA ILE A 204 -4.35 14.27 -7.91
C ILE A 204 -5.74 14.05 -8.50
N THR A 205 -6.61 13.33 -7.79
CA THR A 205 -7.96 13.01 -8.25
C THR A 205 -8.78 14.28 -8.45
N ASN A 206 -8.72 15.22 -7.50
CA ASN A 206 -9.37 16.53 -7.64
C ASN A 206 -8.73 17.36 -8.75
N GLY A 207 -7.40 17.33 -8.88
CA GLY A 207 -6.67 18.04 -9.93
C GLY A 207 -7.08 17.56 -11.33
N ILE A 208 -7.20 16.26 -11.55
CA ILE A 208 -7.67 15.67 -12.81
C ILE A 208 -9.13 16.07 -13.07
N ASN A 209 -10.02 15.87 -12.10
CA ASN A 209 -11.45 16.15 -12.28
C ASN A 209 -11.73 17.64 -12.54
N ASN A 210 -10.92 18.54 -11.99
CA ASN A 210 -11.04 19.98 -12.19
C ASN A 210 -10.22 20.52 -13.38
N SER A 211 -9.45 19.67 -14.05
CA SER A 211 -8.68 20.11 -15.21
C SER A 211 -9.59 20.35 -16.42
N PRO A 212 -9.28 21.36 -17.24
CA PRO A 212 -10.05 21.64 -18.44
C PRO A 212 -9.98 20.45 -19.42
N GLY A 213 -11.06 20.17 -20.14
CA GLY A 213 -11.10 19.10 -21.14
C GLY A 213 -12.53 18.68 -21.45
N ALA A 214 -12.81 18.35 -22.72
CA ALA A 214 -14.13 17.86 -23.15
C ALA A 214 -14.34 16.37 -22.81
N ASN A 215 -13.26 15.64 -22.51
CA ASN A 215 -13.29 14.24 -22.10
C ASN A 215 -12.16 13.92 -21.11
N GLN A 216 -12.26 12.76 -20.47
CA GLN A 216 -11.32 12.25 -19.46
C GLN A 216 -9.86 12.22 -19.93
N ASN A 217 -9.58 11.86 -21.19
CA ASN A 217 -8.22 11.87 -21.72
C ASN A 217 -7.63 13.29 -21.73
N GLN A 218 -8.41 14.28 -22.17
CA GLN A 218 -7.98 15.68 -22.20
C GLN A 218 -7.78 16.22 -20.77
N GLN A 219 -8.65 15.86 -19.84
CA GLN A 219 -8.51 16.26 -18.43
C GLN A 219 -7.20 15.73 -17.83
N VAL A 220 -6.90 14.44 -18.03
CA VAL A 220 -5.65 13.83 -17.55
C VAL A 220 -4.44 14.46 -18.23
N ALA A 221 -4.45 14.62 -19.55
CA ALA A 221 -3.34 15.24 -20.27
C ALA A 221 -3.07 16.67 -19.80
N ASN A 222 -4.13 17.48 -19.63
CA ASN A 222 -4.02 18.86 -19.17
C ASN A 222 -3.55 18.96 -17.71
N TYR A 223 -4.01 18.04 -16.85
CA TYR A 223 -3.51 17.94 -15.48
C TYR A 223 -2.02 17.60 -15.43
N LEU A 224 -1.57 16.67 -16.28
CA LEU A 224 -0.19 16.16 -16.25
C LEU A 224 0.81 17.09 -16.95
N THR A 225 0.36 17.96 -17.87
CA THR A 225 1.22 18.84 -18.67
C THR A 225 2.23 19.68 -17.85
N PRO A 226 1.86 20.28 -16.70
CA PRO A 226 2.80 21.05 -15.88
C PRO A 226 3.92 20.22 -15.23
N PHE A 227 3.83 18.89 -15.27
CA PHE A 227 4.78 17.97 -14.64
C PHE A 227 5.72 17.26 -15.62
N ILE A 228 5.56 17.50 -16.93
CA ILE A 228 6.41 16.94 -17.99
C ILE A 228 7.69 17.76 -18.06
#